data_AF-A0A0V1KK29-F1
#
_entry.id   AF-A0A0V1KK29-F1
#
_cell.length_a   1.000
_cell.length_b   1.000
_cell.length_c   1.000
_cell.angle_alpha   90.00
_cell.angle_beta   90.00
_cell.angle_gamma   90.00
#
_symmetry.space_group_name_H-M   'P 1'
#
loop_
_entity.id
_entity.type
_entity.pdbx_description
1 polymer ?
#
loop_
_entity_poly.entity_id
_entity_poly.type
_entity_poly.pdbx_seq_one_letter_code
_entity_poly.pdbx_strand_id
1 'polypeptide(L)'
;MLAFFNVLTLFLFINLTCSQTTKAIVYKAPGQLNGKIIESTAVGDWDNGAQALSNPNGHSFATALQHVVVNNNNVKFIAYNNAPPGVPNLKTKSNSK
;
A
#
# COMPACT_ATOMS: atom_id res chain seq x y z
N MET A 1 -10.87 30.97 24.83
CA MET A 1 -11.24 30.56 23.46
C MET A 1 -10.02 30.07 22.65
N LEU A 2 -8.92 30.82 22.60
CA LEU A 2 -7.71 30.45 21.83
C LEU A 2 -7.01 29.14 22.30
N ALA A 3 -7.02 28.85 23.61
CA ALA A 3 -6.42 27.62 24.15
C ALA A 3 -7.13 26.33 23.69
N PHE A 4 -8.46 26.37 23.52
CA PHE A 4 -9.25 25.22 23.07
C PHE A 4 -8.93 24.84 21.61
N PHE A 5 -8.77 25.85 20.75
CA PHE A 5 -8.37 25.63 19.35
C PHE A 5 -6.99 25.00 19.24
N ASN A 6 -6.03 25.39 20.09
CA ASN A 6 -4.68 24.82 20.10
C ASN A 6 -4.65 23.35 20.58
N VAL A 7 -5.50 23.00 21.56
CA VAL A 7 -5.63 21.61 22.01
C VAL A 7 -6.32 20.76 20.95
N LEU A 8 -7.33 21.30 20.28
CA LEU A 8 -8.04 20.61 19.19
C LEU A 8 -7.15 20.40 17.96
N THR A 9 -6.35 21.39 17.56
CA THR A 9 -5.39 21.25 16.45
C THR A 9 -4.28 20.27 16.79
N LEU A 10 -3.76 20.30 18.03
CA LEU A 10 -2.76 19.33 18.49
C LEU A 10 -3.33 17.89 18.50
N PHE A 11 -4.56 17.71 18.97
CA PHE A 11 -5.25 16.42 18.94
C PHE A 11 -5.45 15.91 17.50
N LEU A 12 -5.89 16.77 16.58
CA LEU A 12 -6.03 16.41 15.16
C LEU A 12 -4.67 16.07 14.51
N PHE A 13 -3.61 16.82 14.82
CA PHE A 13 -2.25 16.54 14.34
C PHE A 13 -1.71 15.21 14.85
N ILE A 14 -1.87 14.91 16.14
CA ILE A 14 -1.38 13.66 16.74
C ILE A 14 -2.08 12.45 16.10
N ASN A 15 -3.41 12.50 15.95
CA ASN A 15 -4.16 11.41 15.31
C ASN A 15 -3.75 11.21 13.83
N LEU A 16 -3.46 12.29 13.10
CA LEU A 16 -3.00 12.21 11.70
C LEU A 16 -1.58 11.64 11.59
N THR A 17 -0.69 11.98 12.52
CA THR A 17 0.70 11.45 12.52
C THR A 17 0.81 10.00 13.02
N CYS A 18 -0.12 9.54 13.86
CA CYS A 18 -0.21 8.15 14.33
C CYS A 18 -0.75 7.18 13.27
N SER A 19 -1.40 7.69 12.21
CA SER A 19 -1.75 6.95 11.00
C SER A 19 -0.56 6.74 10.05
N GLN A 20 0.66 6.62 10.58
CA GLN A 20 1.79 6.08 9.83
C GLN A 20 2.01 4.64 10.27
N THR A 21 1.12 3.79 9.79
CA THR A 21 1.26 2.35 9.91
C THR A 21 2.55 1.93 9.22
N THR A 22 3.58 1.59 9.99
CA THR A 22 4.92 1.29 9.45
C THR A 22 4.94 0.07 8.53
N LYS A 23 3.90 -0.77 8.60
CA LYS A 23 3.73 -2.00 7.81
C LYS A 23 2.23 -2.28 7.60
N ALA A 24 1.85 -2.72 6.40
CA ALA A 24 0.51 -3.22 6.09
C ALA A 24 0.61 -4.62 5.48
N ILE A 25 -0.36 -5.48 5.76
CA ILE A 25 -0.45 -6.82 5.17
C ILE A 25 -1.74 -6.91 4.37
N VAL A 26 -1.62 -7.36 3.13
CA VAL A 26 -2.75 -7.59 2.23
C VAL A 26 -2.72 -9.04 1.76
N TYR A 27 -3.86 -9.72 1.86
CA TYR A 27 -4.07 -11.05 1.30
C TYR A 27 -5.09 -10.99 0.18
N LYS A 28 -4.70 -11.40 -1.03
CA LYS A 28 -5.61 -11.50 -2.17
C LYS A 28 -5.97 -12.97 -2.39
N ALA A 29 -7.22 -13.32 -2.17
CA ALA A 29 -7.71 -14.67 -2.44
C ALA A 29 -7.65 -14.99 -3.96
N PRO A 30 -7.49 -16.28 -4.33
CA PRO A 30 -7.58 -16.71 -5.72
C PRO A 30 -8.90 -16.26 -6.38
N GLY A 31 -8.84 -15.75 -7.60
CA GLY A 31 -10.02 -15.31 -8.36
C GLY A 31 -10.68 -13.99 -7.92
N GLN A 32 -10.30 -13.40 -6.78
CA GLN A 32 -10.89 -12.15 -6.29
C GLN A 32 -10.15 -10.91 -6.81
N LEU A 33 -10.86 -9.82 -7.13
CA LEU A 33 -10.21 -8.56 -7.54
C LEU A 33 -9.71 -7.76 -6.33
N ASN A 34 -10.45 -7.83 -5.23
CA ASN A 34 -10.13 -7.15 -3.98
C ASN A 34 -9.28 -8.06 -3.08
N GLY A 35 -8.40 -7.44 -2.30
CA GLY A 35 -7.71 -8.11 -1.19
C GLY A 35 -8.50 -7.99 0.11
N LYS A 36 -8.04 -8.70 1.14
CA LYS A 36 -8.34 -8.41 2.54
C LYS A 36 -7.12 -7.74 3.18
N ILE A 37 -7.34 -6.81 4.10
CA ILE A 37 -6.30 -5.99 4.73
C ILE A 37 -6.35 -6.21 6.24
N ILE A 38 -5.18 -6.31 6.87
CA ILE A 38 -5.06 -6.15 8.33
C ILE A 38 -4.64 -4.71 8.58
N GLU A 39 -5.49 -3.94 9.26
CA GLU A 39 -5.15 -2.59 9.71
C GLU A 39 -4.48 -2.66 11.09
N SER A 40 -3.47 -1.82 11.35
CA SER A 40 -2.77 -1.83 12.65
C SER A 40 -3.66 -1.52 13.85
N THR A 41 -4.77 -0.84 13.58
CA THR A 41 -5.77 -0.42 14.56
C THR A 41 -6.73 -1.57 14.93
N ALA A 42 -6.76 -2.65 14.13
CA ALA A 42 -7.64 -3.79 14.31
C ALA A 42 -6.82 -5.10 14.30
N VAL A 43 -6.16 -5.39 15.43
CA VAL A 43 -5.36 -6.61 15.59
C VAL A 43 -6.26 -7.84 15.48
N GLY A 44 -6.09 -8.62 14.42
CA GLY A 44 -6.69 -9.95 14.27
C GLY A 44 -7.85 -10.04 13.28
N ASP A 45 -8.43 -8.92 12.86
CA ASP A 45 -9.56 -8.91 11.93
C ASP A 45 -9.12 -8.54 10.51
N TRP A 46 -9.57 -9.36 9.55
CA TRP A 46 -9.32 -9.15 8.13
C TRP A 46 -10.49 -8.40 7.51
N ASP A 47 -10.31 -7.11 7.26
CA ASP A 47 -11.31 -6.29 6.58
C ASP A 47 -11.23 -6.44 5.07
N ASN A 48 -12.38 -6.30 4.40
CA ASN A 48 -12.43 -6.29 2.96
C ASN A 48 -11.76 -5.03 2.42
N GLY A 49 -10.82 -5.20 1.49
CA GLY A 49 -10.20 -4.08 0.79
C GLY A 49 -11.25 -3.26 0.04
N ALA A 50 -11.23 -1.95 0.27
CA ALA A 50 -12.23 -1.01 -0.25
C ALA A 50 -12.34 -1.00 -1.79
N GLN A 51 -11.26 -1.33 -2.50
CA GLN A 51 -11.17 -1.32 -3.95
C GLN A 51 -10.35 -2.52 -4.47
N ALA A 52 -10.50 -2.83 -5.76
CA ALA A 52 -9.69 -3.84 -6.44
C ALA A 52 -8.20 -3.44 -6.42
N LEU A 53 -7.29 -4.39 -6.22
CA LEU A 53 -5.85 -4.10 -6.06
C LEU A 53 -5.16 -3.52 -7.31
N SER A 54 -5.81 -3.62 -8.46
CA SER A 54 -5.37 -3.00 -9.71
C SER A 54 -5.80 -1.54 -9.84
N ASN A 55 -6.63 -1.02 -8.93
CA ASN A 55 -7.03 0.37 -8.94
C ASN A 55 -5.83 1.24 -8.52
N PRO A 56 -5.50 2.31 -9.26
CA PRO A 56 -4.40 3.20 -8.89
C PRO A 56 -4.64 3.98 -7.59
N ASN A 57 -5.87 4.00 -7.05
CA ASN A 57 -6.23 4.76 -5.87
C ASN A 57 -7.07 3.95 -4.88
N GLY A 58 -7.20 4.47 -3.65
CA GLY A 58 -8.13 3.93 -2.65
C GLY A 58 -7.59 2.80 -1.77
N HIS A 59 -6.28 2.52 -1.83
CA HIS A 59 -5.61 1.61 -0.90
C HIS A 59 -4.09 1.87 -0.81
N SER A 60 -3.50 1.52 0.34
CA SER A 60 -2.06 1.71 0.64
C SER A 60 -1.13 1.00 -0.35
N PHE A 61 -1.56 -0.12 -0.93
CA PHE A 61 -0.76 -0.86 -1.91
C PHE A 61 -0.44 -0.05 -3.19
N ALA A 62 -1.40 0.73 -3.70
CA ALA A 62 -1.17 1.55 -4.90
C ALA A 62 -0.31 2.77 -4.55
N THR A 63 -0.57 3.40 -3.40
CA THR A 63 0.23 4.53 -2.89
C THR A 63 1.70 4.15 -2.72
N ALA A 64 1.99 2.96 -2.18
CA ALA A 64 3.37 2.48 -2.00
C ALA A 64 4.13 2.34 -3.34
N LEU A 65 3.43 2.03 -4.43
CA LEU A 65 4.00 1.85 -5.76
C LEU A 65 3.75 3.03 -6.70
N GLN A 66 3.10 4.11 -6.25
CA GLN A 66 2.58 5.16 -7.12
C GLN A 66 3.66 5.77 -8.02
N HIS A 67 4.87 5.92 -7.48
CA HIS A 67 6.01 6.51 -8.15
C HIS A 67 6.89 5.51 -8.92
N VAL A 68 6.65 4.21 -8.71
CA VAL A 68 7.32 3.11 -9.44
C VAL A 68 6.59 2.82 -10.75
N VAL A 69 5.26 2.90 -10.74
CA VAL A 69 4.42 2.54 -11.90
C VAL A 69 4.17 3.72 -12.85
N VAL A 70 4.33 4.96 -12.39
CA VAL A 70 4.27 6.17 -13.23
C VAL A 70 5.66 6.63 -13.62
N ASN A 71 5.78 7.36 -14.73
CA ASN A 71 7.06 7.90 -15.18
C ASN A 71 7.50 9.06 -14.25
N ASN A 72 8.35 8.76 -13.28
CA ASN A 72 8.95 9.73 -12.36
C ASN A 72 10.48 9.64 -12.39
N ASN A 73 11.12 10.63 -13.02
CA ASN A 73 12.57 10.68 -13.24
C ASN A 73 13.41 10.69 -11.95
N ASN A 74 12.82 11.06 -10.80
CA ASN A 74 13.53 11.16 -9.53
C ASN A 74 13.51 9.86 -8.74
N VAL A 75 12.72 8.86 -9.17
CA VAL A 75 12.52 7.62 -8.42
C VAL A 75 13.49 6.56 -8.92
N LYS A 76 14.12 5.87 -7.97
CA LYS A 76 15.06 4.77 -8.23
C LYS A 76 14.53 3.53 -7.52
N PHE A 77 14.38 2.44 -8.25
CA PHE A 77 13.93 1.16 -7.71
C PHE A 77 14.61 0.01 -8.47
N ILE A 78 14.60 -1.17 -7.85
CA ILE A 78 14.99 -2.42 -8.51
C ILE A 78 13.79 -3.35 -8.43
N ALA A 79 13.41 -3.92 -9.58
CA ALA A 79 12.36 -4.92 -9.67
C ALA A 79 12.98 -6.28 -9.98
N TYR A 80 12.51 -7.31 -9.28
CA TYR A 80 12.90 -8.69 -9.51
C TYR A 80 11.67 -9.49 -9.93
N ASN A 81 11.81 -10.28 -10.97
CA ASN A 81 10.73 -11.15 -11.43
C ASN A 81 11.35 -12.36 -12.13
N ASN A 82 10.77 -13.54 -11.90
CA ASN A 82 11.19 -14.75 -12.58
C ASN A 82 10.84 -14.78 -14.06
N ALA A 83 9.84 -14.02 -14.48
CA ALA A 83 9.48 -13.78 -15.87
C ALA A 83 9.25 -12.27 -16.04
N PRO A 84 10.32 -11.48 -16.23
CA PRO A 84 10.20 -10.03 -16.29
C PRO A 84 9.39 -9.59 -17.52
N PRO A 85 8.50 -8.60 -17.37
CA PRO A 85 7.72 -8.09 -18.49
C PRO A 85 8.65 -7.48 -19.55
N GLY A 86 8.35 -7.71 -20.84
CA GLY A 86 9.11 -7.14 -21.95
C GLY A 86 10.41 -7.85 -22.30
N VAL A 87 10.81 -8.93 -21.60
CA VAL A 87 11.97 -9.75 -21.95
C VAL A 87 11.50 -11.15 -22.34
N PRO A 88 11.39 -11.47 -23.65
CA PRO A 88 10.90 -12.77 -24.08
C PRO A 88 11.88 -13.89 -23.68
N ASN A 89 11.34 -15.08 -23.43
CA ASN A 89 12.10 -16.32 -23.17
C ASN A 89 13.02 -16.31 -21.93
N LEU A 90 12.96 -15.30 -21.07
CA LEU A 90 13.70 -15.27 -19.81
C LEU A 90 12.82 -15.79 -18.67
N LYS A 91 13.06 -17.02 -18.22
CA LYS A 91 12.42 -17.61 -17.05
C LYS A 91 13.43 -18.19 -16.07
N THR A 92 13.51 -17.64 -14.86
CA THR A 92 14.37 -18.17 -13.79
C THR A 92 13.60 -19.15 -12.90
N LYS A 93 14.32 -19.90 -12.03
CA LYS A 93 13.73 -20.92 -11.15
C LYS A 93 13.00 -20.34 -9.93
N SER A 94 13.31 -19.10 -9.53
CA SER A 94 12.60 -18.43 -8.42
C SER A 94 11.15 -18.14 -8.83
N ASN A 95 10.24 -17.95 -7.88
CA ASN A 95 8.88 -17.46 -8.14
C ASN A 95 8.53 -16.20 -7.34
N SER A 96 9.45 -15.75 -6.47
CA SER A 96 9.30 -14.52 -5.69
C SER A 96 9.49 -13.28 -6.58
N LYS A 97 8.83 -12.19 -6.19
CA LYS A 97 8.87 -10.87 -6.83
C LYS A 97 9.01 -9.83 -5.74
#